data_AF-E9I6X5-F1
#
_entry.id   AF-E9I6X5-F1
#
_cell.length_a   1.000
_cell.length_b   1.000
_cell.length_c   1.000
_cell.angle_alpha   90.00
_cell.angle_beta   90.00
_cell.angle_gamma   90.00
#
_symmetry.space_group_name_H-M   'P 1'
#
loop_
_entity.id
_entity.type
_entity.pdbx_description
1 polymer ?
#
loop_
_entity_poly.entity_id
_entity_poly.type
_entity_poly.pdbx_seq_one_letter_code
_entity_poly.pdbx_strand_id
1 'polypeptide(L)'
;MVLVVGLAGSAQAAPAANPAVTESVAPAAAPAAAAPESLTPLNPAPTLQPPETRGMDLSVWGMYQHADIVVKIVMIGLVLASIVTWTILFSKGSELFRAKRRLRREQLALANVRTLDEASELAQHFSEESISVVLLNDAQNELELSAESNDNNGIKERTGFRLERRVAGYSRNMGRGNGFLATIGAISPFVGLF
;
A
#
# COMPACT_ATOMS: atom_id res chain seq x y z
N MET A 1 -19.75 3.22 -14.98
CA MET A 1 -20.40 4.03 -13.93
C MET A 1 -20.45 3.21 -12.65
N VAL A 2 -19.46 3.36 -11.78
CA VAL A 2 -19.51 2.95 -10.36
C VAL A 2 -18.74 4.04 -9.61
N LEU A 3 -19.45 4.79 -8.79
CA LEU A 3 -18.95 5.90 -7.98
C LEU A 3 -18.98 5.39 -6.52
N VAL A 4 -17.82 5.35 -5.87
CA VAL A 4 -17.67 5.01 -4.46
C VAL A 4 -17.54 6.32 -3.67
N VAL A 5 -18.53 6.61 -2.84
CA VAL A 5 -18.52 7.61 -1.76
C VAL A 5 -18.32 6.78 -0.48
N GLY A 6 -17.33 6.97 0.38
CA GLY A 6 -16.90 8.19 1.07
C GLY A 6 -17.21 7.97 2.56
N LEU A 7 -16.24 7.44 3.32
CA LEU A 7 -16.36 7.23 4.76
C LEU A 7 -15.51 8.28 5.48
N ALA A 8 -16.18 9.27 6.09
CA ALA A 8 -15.56 10.27 6.95
C ALA A 8 -15.36 9.68 8.36
N GLY A 9 -14.14 9.75 8.87
CA GLY A 9 -13.80 9.41 10.25
C GLY A 9 -13.84 10.65 11.14
N SER A 10 -14.73 10.63 12.13
CA SER A 10 -14.82 11.63 13.20
C SER A 10 -13.90 11.24 14.36
N ALA A 11 -12.98 12.12 14.75
CA ALA A 11 -12.19 11.98 15.97
C ALA A 11 -12.88 12.75 17.12
N GLN A 12 -13.12 12.12 18.28
CA GLN A 12 -13.52 12.82 19.49
C GLN A 12 -13.07 12.10 20.79
N ALA A 13 -12.31 12.87 21.59
CA ALA A 13 -12.06 12.87 23.04
C ALA A 13 -11.33 11.70 23.74
N ALA A 14 -10.20 12.07 24.37
CA ALA A 14 -9.45 11.35 25.41
C ALA A 14 -9.92 11.74 26.84
N PRO A 15 -9.62 10.94 27.89
CA PRO A 15 -10.23 11.06 29.21
C PRO A 15 -9.54 12.08 30.12
N ALA A 16 -10.32 12.72 30.99
CA ALA A 16 -9.87 13.66 32.01
C ALA A 16 -9.28 12.92 33.23
N ALA A 17 -8.06 13.31 33.62
CA ALA A 17 -7.43 12.92 34.87
C ALA A 17 -7.65 14.01 35.93
N ASN A 18 -8.17 13.58 37.09
CA ASN A 18 -8.39 14.39 38.28
C ASN A 18 -7.06 14.60 39.05
N PRO A 19 -6.92 15.69 39.80
CA PRO A 19 -6.27 15.55 41.11
C PRO A 19 -7.05 16.28 42.20
N ALA A 20 -7.40 15.53 43.24
CA ALA A 20 -7.76 16.05 44.54
C ALA A 20 -6.79 15.46 45.56
N VAL A 21 -5.85 16.27 46.05
CA VAL A 21 -5.19 16.04 47.34
C VAL A 21 -5.09 17.39 48.05
N THR A 22 -5.92 17.51 49.08
CA THR A 22 -5.84 18.45 50.19
C THR A 22 -4.53 18.29 50.96
N GLU A 23 -3.87 19.40 51.28
CA GLU A 23 -3.12 19.51 52.54
C GLU A 23 -3.38 20.89 53.16
N SER A 24 -3.80 20.85 54.42
CA SER A 24 -4.23 21.97 55.25
C SER A 24 -3.30 22.05 56.44
N VAL A 25 -2.65 23.20 56.66
CA VAL A 25 -2.20 23.62 58.00
C VAL A 25 -2.32 25.15 58.11
N ALA A 26 -3.11 25.60 59.09
CA ALA A 26 -3.27 26.99 59.54
C ALA A 26 -2.30 27.28 60.71
N PRO A 27 -2.40 28.40 61.47
CA PRO A 27 -2.32 29.83 61.12
C PRO A 27 -1.28 30.57 62.02
N ALA A 28 -0.81 31.77 61.65
CA ALA A 28 -0.27 32.72 62.64
C ALA A 28 -0.14 34.17 62.11
N ALA A 29 -0.85 35.07 62.81
CA ALA A 29 -0.54 36.48 63.09
C ALA A 29 -0.47 37.53 61.96
N ALA A 30 -1.49 38.39 61.93
CA ALA A 30 -1.41 39.78 61.51
C ALA A 30 -0.55 40.61 62.50
N PRO A 31 -0.04 41.82 62.18
CA PRO A 31 -0.89 42.97 61.91
C PRO A 31 -0.44 43.88 60.76
N ALA A 32 -1.36 44.75 60.42
CA ALA A 32 -1.30 45.77 59.40
C ALA A 32 -0.54 47.04 59.84
N ALA A 33 -0.21 47.83 58.81
CA ALA A 33 -0.19 49.29 58.73
C ALA A 33 1.02 50.07 59.31
N ALA A 34 1.79 50.69 58.40
CA ALA A 34 2.26 52.06 58.55
C ALA A 34 2.69 52.71 57.21
N ALA A 35 1.98 53.79 56.87
CA ALA A 35 2.37 55.02 56.16
C ALA A 35 2.82 55.01 54.66
N PRO A 36 2.47 56.07 53.90
CA PRO A 36 2.77 56.19 52.48
C PRO A 36 4.11 56.90 52.27
N GLU A 37 5.08 56.22 51.68
CA GLU A 37 6.27 56.89 51.14
C GLU A 37 6.13 57.09 49.63
N SER A 38 6.12 58.35 49.27
CA SER A 38 6.17 58.89 47.92
C SER A 38 7.46 58.51 47.19
N LEU A 39 7.29 57.78 46.09
CA LEU A 39 8.00 57.87 44.80
C LEU A 39 9.51 58.22 44.80
N THR A 40 10.33 57.18 44.73
CA THR A 40 11.58 57.17 43.93
C THR A 40 11.61 55.88 43.12
N PRO A 41 11.46 55.90 41.77
CA PRO A 41 11.57 54.68 41.00
C PRO A 41 13.05 54.36 40.82
N LEU A 42 13.63 53.65 41.79
CA LEU A 42 14.93 52.98 41.63
C LEU A 42 14.71 51.49 41.40
N ASN A 43 13.89 51.16 40.40
CA ASN A 43 13.98 49.88 39.71
C ASN A 43 13.25 50.01 38.36
N PRO A 44 13.89 49.77 37.21
CA PRO A 44 13.10 49.42 36.03
C PRO A 44 12.31 48.16 36.42
N ALA A 45 11.00 48.17 36.17
CA ALA A 45 10.18 46.98 36.32
C ALA A 45 10.92 45.80 35.64
N PRO A 46 10.91 44.58 36.21
CA PRO A 46 11.32 43.42 35.43
C PRO A 46 10.37 43.44 34.23
N THR A 47 10.90 43.81 33.07
CA THR A 47 10.23 43.58 31.81
C THR A 47 9.93 42.10 31.85
N LEU A 48 8.65 41.75 32.04
CA LEU A 48 8.12 40.45 31.66
C LEU A 48 8.32 40.39 30.16
N GLN A 49 9.55 40.09 29.73
CA GLN A 49 9.83 39.65 28.39
C GLN A 49 8.88 38.48 28.20
N PRO A 50 7.90 38.59 27.28
CA PRO A 50 7.17 37.41 26.84
C PRO A 50 8.25 36.35 26.56
N PRO A 51 8.07 35.09 26.99
CA PRO A 51 9.07 34.06 26.74
C PRO A 51 9.45 34.19 25.28
N GLU A 52 10.72 34.51 25.02
CA GLU A 52 11.22 34.75 23.67
C GLU A 52 10.92 33.47 22.90
N THR A 53 9.81 33.44 22.16
CA THR A 53 9.53 32.45 21.15
C THR A 53 10.46 32.77 20.00
N ARG A 54 11.77 32.67 20.26
CA ARG A 54 12.83 32.79 19.27
C ARG A 54 12.51 31.67 18.28
N GLY A 55 11.95 32.08 17.14
CA GLY A 55 11.09 31.25 16.30
C GLY A 55 11.63 29.84 16.15
N MET A 56 10.95 28.87 16.76
CA MET A 56 11.10 27.49 16.34
C MET A 56 10.64 27.48 14.88
N ASP A 57 11.60 27.33 13.96
CA ASP A 57 11.29 27.17 12.55
C ASP A 57 10.61 25.82 12.37
N LEU A 58 9.27 25.84 12.46
CA LEU A 58 8.40 24.68 12.24
C LEU A 58 8.23 24.38 10.75
N SER A 59 9.04 24.98 9.87
CA SER A 59 9.09 24.56 8.48
C SER A 59 9.52 23.08 8.38
N VAL A 60 9.07 22.40 7.33
CA VAL A 60 9.47 20.99 7.06
C VAL A 60 11.00 20.86 7.02
N TRP A 61 11.68 21.91 6.53
CA TRP A 61 13.14 22.00 6.49
C TRP A 61 13.75 22.17 7.89
N GLY A 62 13.22 23.07 8.72
CA GLY A 62 13.66 23.27 10.10
C GLY A 62 13.49 22.00 10.94
N MET A 63 12.33 21.34 10.86
CA MET A 63 12.06 20.09 11.58
C MET A 63 12.99 18.95 11.14
N TYR A 64 13.30 18.85 9.83
CA TYR A 64 14.27 17.88 9.33
C TYR A 64 15.68 18.18 9.87
N GLN A 65 16.12 19.43 9.88
CA GLN A 65 17.47 19.78 10.37
C GLN A 65 17.67 19.43 11.84
N HIS A 66 16.64 19.65 12.67
CA HIS A 66 16.64 19.30 14.09
C HIS A 66 16.43 17.81 14.39
N ALA A 67 16.11 16.98 13.38
CA ALA A 67 15.95 15.54 13.56
C ALA A 67 17.31 14.82 13.73
N ASP A 68 17.30 13.72 14.47
CA ASP A 68 18.44 12.83 14.65
C ASP A 68 18.90 12.22 13.31
N ILE A 69 20.19 11.90 13.19
CA ILE A 69 20.79 11.30 12.00
C ILE A 69 20.09 9.99 11.60
N VAL A 70 19.63 9.19 12.56
CA VAL A 70 18.90 7.94 12.32
C VAL A 70 17.58 8.23 11.62
N VAL A 71 16.80 9.19 12.12
CA VAL A 71 15.51 9.60 11.54
C VAL A 71 15.70 10.14 10.12
N LYS A 72 16.76 10.91 9.88
CA LYS A 72 17.10 11.41 8.54
C LYS A 72 17.32 10.27 7.55
N ILE A 73 18.04 9.22 7.96
CA ILE A 73 18.27 8.03 7.13
C ILE A 73 16.97 7.27 6.88
N VAL A 74 16.15 7.08 7.92
CA VAL A 74 14.83 6.42 7.82
C VAL A 74 13.93 7.14 6.82
N MET A 75 13.81 8.47 6.91
CA MET A 75 12.98 9.26 5.99
C MET A 75 13.43 9.11 4.53
N ILE A 76 14.74 9.18 4.27
CA ILE A 76 15.28 9.00 2.92
C ILE A 76 15.04 7.56 2.44
N GLY A 77 15.27 6.56 3.29
CA GLY A 77 15.02 5.16 2.98
C GLY A 77 13.57 4.89 2.60
N LEU A 78 12.62 5.49 3.32
CA LEU A 78 11.18 5.37 3.01
C LEU A 78 10.81 6.02 1.67
N VAL A 79 11.41 7.17 1.34
CA VAL A 79 11.22 7.81 0.03
C VAL A 79 11.75 6.92 -1.09
N LEU A 80 12.95 6.36 -0.94
CA LEU A 80 13.52 5.44 -1.92
C LEU A 80 12.68 4.15 -2.07
N ALA A 81 12.22 3.57 -0.96
CA ALA A 81 11.34 2.40 -0.98
C ALA A 81 10.01 2.70 -1.72
N SER A 82 9.47 3.90 -1.56
CA SER A 82 8.29 4.36 -2.30
C SER A 82 8.55 4.42 -3.81
N ILE A 83 9.68 5.00 -4.23
CA ILE A 83 10.07 5.06 -5.65
C ILE A 83 10.21 3.66 -6.25
N VAL A 84 10.86 2.75 -5.54
CA VAL A 84 11.02 1.36 -5.99
C VAL A 84 9.65 0.68 -6.12
N THR A 85 8.76 0.86 -5.15
CA THR A 85 7.40 0.31 -5.16
C THR A 85 6.62 0.80 -6.38
N TRP A 86 6.63 2.11 -6.64
CA TRP A 86 5.99 2.71 -7.82
C TRP A 86 6.60 2.20 -9.12
N THR A 87 7.93 2.06 -9.19
CA THR A 87 8.63 1.56 -10.38
C THR A 87 8.20 0.12 -10.69
N ILE A 88 8.16 -0.75 -9.68
CA ILE A 88 7.71 -2.14 -9.85
C ILE A 88 6.24 -2.18 -10.25
N LEU A 89 5.40 -1.35 -9.61
CA LEU A 89 3.97 -1.26 -9.91
C LEU A 89 3.72 -0.88 -11.37
N PHE A 90 4.42 0.13 -11.90
CA PHE A 90 4.27 0.54 -13.29
C PHE A 90 4.84 -0.50 -14.27
N SER A 91 6.02 -1.04 -13.97
CA SER A 91 6.68 -2.05 -14.82
C SER A 91 5.79 -3.29 -14.97
N LYS A 92 5.47 -3.98 -13.86
CA LYS A 92 4.62 -5.17 -13.87
C LYS A 92 3.17 -4.86 -14.25
N GLY A 93 2.66 -3.71 -13.83
CA GLY A 93 1.29 -3.29 -14.13
C GLY A 93 1.07 -3.12 -15.63
N SER A 94 2.03 -2.52 -16.34
CA SER A 94 1.95 -2.35 -17.79
C SER A 94 2.01 -3.69 -18.55
N GLU A 95 2.90 -4.59 -18.16
CA GLU A 95 3.04 -5.93 -18.73
C GLU A 95 1.76 -6.75 -18.52
N LEU A 96 1.27 -6.80 -17.29
CA LEU A 96 0.04 -7.51 -16.93
C LEU A 96 -1.18 -6.92 -17.64
N PHE A 97 -1.27 -5.59 -17.74
CA PHE A 97 -2.37 -4.93 -18.43
C PHE A 97 -2.39 -5.28 -19.93
N ARG A 98 -1.21 -5.28 -20.58
CA ARG A 98 -1.08 -5.68 -21.99
C ARG A 98 -1.45 -7.14 -22.19
N ALA A 99 -0.93 -8.04 -21.35
CA ALA A 99 -1.26 -9.47 -21.39
C ALA A 99 -2.76 -9.72 -21.17
N LYS A 100 -3.37 -9.07 -20.17
CA LYS A 100 -4.80 -9.18 -19.87
C LYS A 100 -5.68 -8.65 -21.02
N ARG A 101 -5.32 -7.49 -21.59
CA ARG A 101 -6.07 -6.91 -22.73
C ARG A 101 -5.96 -7.81 -23.96
N ARG A 102 -4.80 -8.41 -24.19
CA ARG A 102 -4.58 -9.38 -25.25
C ARG A 102 -5.43 -10.63 -25.05
N LEU A 103 -5.35 -11.27 -23.88
CA LEU A 103 -6.11 -12.50 -23.58
C LEU A 103 -7.62 -12.28 -23.70
N ARG A 104 -8.13 -11.11 -23.28
CA ARG A 104 -9.55 -10.76 -23.49
C ARG A 104 -9.95 -10.70 -24.96
N ARG A 105 -9.08 -10.19 -25.84
CA ARG A 105 -9.36 -10.16 -27.29
C ARG A 105 -9.40 -11.57 -27.86
N GLU A 106 -8.44 -12.40 -27.48
CA GLU A 106 -8.36 -13.81 -27.92
C GLU A 106 -9.59 -14.59 -27.41
N GLN A 107 -10.00 -14.39 -26.15
CA GLN A 107 -11.21 -14.97 -25.59
C GLN A 107 -12.47 -14.56 -26.36
N LEU A 108 -12.62 -13.28 -26.68
CA LEU A 108 -13.78 -12.78 -27.46
C LEU A 108 -13.79 -13.33 -28.88
N ALA A 109 -12.63 -13.49 -29.51
CA ALA A 109 -12.50 -14.08 -30.84
C ALA A 109 -12.92 -15.56 -30.82
N LEU A 110 -12.48 -16.31 -29.79
CA LEU A 110 -12.83 -17.71 -29.60
C LEU A 110 -14.29 -17.94 -29.14
N ALA A 111 -14.97 -16.92 -28.60
CA ALA A 111 -16.32 -17.08 -28.03
C ALA A 111 -17.40 -17.49 -29.05
N ASN A 112 -17.19 -17.20 -30.34
CA ASN A 112 -18.15 -17.53 -31.40
C ASN A 112 -17.81 -18.83 -32.15
N VAL A 113 -16.66 -19.43 -31.85
CA VAL A 113 -16.16 -20.62 -32.53
C VAL A 113 -16.87 -21.87 -32.02
N ARG A 114 -17.20 -22.80 -32.93
CA ARG A 114 -17.98 -24.02 -32.59
C ARG A 114 -17.20 -25.32 -32.70
N THR A 115 -16.06 -25.32 -33.35
CA THR A 115 -15.22 -26.51 -33.51
C THR A 115 -13.79 -26.24 -33.03
N LEU A 116 -13.07 -27.30 -32.66
CA LEU A 116 -11.70 -27.17 -32.21
C LEU A 116 -10.76 -26.78 -33.37
N ASP A 117 -11.03 -27.28 -34.57
CA ASP A 117 -10.25 -26.96 -35.77
C ASP A 117 -10.38 -25.49 -36.16
N GLU A 118 -11.59 -24.92 -36.10
CA GLU A 118 -11.81 -23.48 -36.33
C GLU A 118 -11.11 -22.64 -35.24
N ALA A 119 -11.10 -23.12 -34.00
CA ALA A 119 -10.39 -22.46 -32.91
C ALA A 119 -8.89 -22.46 -33.18
N SER A 120 -8.34 -23.55 -33.72
CA SER A 120 -6.91 -23.71 -33.94
C SER A 120 -6.40 -22.92 -35.12
N GLU A 121 -7.19 -22.84 -36.19
CA GLU A 121 -6.95 -21.93 -37.31
C GLU A 121 -6.97 -20.47 -36.84
N LEU A 122 -7.94 -20.08 -36.01
CA LEU A 122 -7.99 -18.73 -35.46
C LEU A 122 -6.79 -18.44 -34.55
N ALA A 123 -6.36 -19.43 -33.77
CA ALA A 123 -5.22 -19.32 -32.86
C ALA A 123 -3.88 -19.10 -33.60
N GLN A 124 -3.74 -19.50 -34.87
CA GLN A 124 -2.55 -19.19 -35.69
C GLN A 124 -2.34 -17.68 -35.89
N HIS A 125 -3.40 -16.88 -35.77
CA HIS A 125 -3.35 -15.43 -35.86
C HIS A 125 -3.05 -14.74 -34.52
N PHE A 126 -3.00 -15.51 -33.43
CA PHE A 126 -2.61 -15.00 -32.11
C PHE A 126 -1.09 -15.04 -31.97
N SER A 127 -0.53 -14.27 -31.04
CA SER A 127 0.91 -14.35 -30.78
C SER A 127 1.29 -15.70 -30.15
N GLU A 128 2.46 -16.22 -30.49
CA GLU A 128 2.96 -17.53 -30.03
C GLU A 128 2.99 -17.66 -28.49
N GLU A 129 3.26 -16.56 -27.78
CA GLU A 129 3.26 -16.53 -26.32
C GLU A 129 1.85 -16.51 -25.70
N SER A 130 0.78 -16.70 -26.48
CA SER A 130 -0.60 -16.73 -25.95
C SER A 130 -0.79 -17.94 -25.06
N ILE A 131 -1.41 -17.73 -23.90
CA ILE A 131 -1.94 -18.83 -23.09
C ILE A 131 -3.02 -19.60 -23.87
N SER A 132 -3.86 -18.92 -24.65
CA SER A 132 -4.93 -19.55 -25.44
C SER A 132 -4.37 -20.50 -26.51
N VAL A 133 -3.37 -20.05 -27.27
CA VAL A 133 -2.68 -20.90 -28.30
C VAL A 133 -2.10 -22.14 -27.64
N VAL A 134 -1.40 -21.94 -26.52
CA VAL A 134 -0.73 -23.01 -25.80
C VAL A 134 -1.73 -24.01 -25.20
N LEU A 135 -2.88 -23.56 -24.68
CA LEU A 135 -3.94 -24.46 -24.19
C LEU A 135 -4.62 -25.24 -25.33
N LEU A 136 -4.82 -24.58 -26.46
CA LEU A 136 -5.50 -25.18 -27.61
C LEU A 136 -4.62 -26.23 -28.31
N ASN A 137 -3.33 -25.96 -28.44
CA ASN A 137 -2.35 -26.94 -28.91
C ASN A 137 -2.30 -28.17 -27.99
N ASP A 138 -2.40 -27.98 -26.67
CA ASP A 138 -2.46 -29.12 -25.75
C ASP A 138 -3.72 -29.97 -25.92
N ALA A 139 -4.87 -29.34 -26.16
CA ALA A 139 -6.12 -30.04 -26.43
C ALA A 139 -6.08 -30.81 -27.77
N GLN A 140 -5.56 -30.19 -28.82
CA GLN A 140 -5.38 -30.84 -30.12
C GLN A 140 -4.41 -32.03 -30.02
N ASN A 141 -3.26 -31.83 -29.39
CA ASN A 141 -2.27 -32.89 -29.20
C ASN A 141 -2.85 -34.06 -28.39
N GLU A 142 -3.69 -33.82 -27.37
CA GLU A 142 -4.36 -34.90 -26.64
C GLU A 142 -5.36 -35.67 -27.51
N LEU A 143 -6.08 -34.99 -28.40
CA LEU A 143 -6.99 -35.63 -29.36
C LEU A 143 -6.25 -36.45 -30.40
N GLU A 144 -5.15 -35.94 -30.95
CA GLU A 144 -4.30 -36.66 -31.91
C GLU A 144 -3.71 -37.93 -31.28
N LEU A 145 -3.18 -37.82 -30.05
CA LEU A 145 -2.66 -38.97 -29.30
C LEU A 145 -3.75 -39.99 -28.96
N SER A 146 -5.01 -39.57 -28.91
CA SER A 146 -6.14 -40.41 -28.56
C SER A 146 -7.00 -40.80 -29.77
N ALA A 147 -6.53 -40.57 -31.00
CA ALA A 147 -7.30 -40.81 -32.22
C ALA A 147 -7.77 -42.27 -32.38
N GLU A 148 -7.03 -43.23 -31.82
CA GLU A 148 -7.36 -44.66 -31.83
C GLU A 148 -8.15 -45.12 -30.59
N SER A 149 -8.45 -44.20 -29.65
CA SER A 149 -9.16 -44.50 -28.41
C SER A 149 -10.66 -44.25 -28.54
N ASN A 150 -11.49 -45.21 -28.14
CA ASN A 150 -12.95 -45.04 -28.06
C ASN A 150 -13.42 -44.39 -26.74
N ASP A 151 -12.50 -44.08 -25.82
CA ASP A 151 -12.83 -43.49 -24.52
C ASP A 151 -12.83 -41.96 -24.56
N ASN A 152 -13.92 -41.40 -25.09
CA ASN A 152 -14.15 -39.95 -25.12
C ASN A 152 -14.21 -39.32 -23.72
N ASN A 153 -14.62 -40.06 -22.70
CA ASN A 153 -14.72 -39.51 -21.35
C ASN A 153 -13.32 -39.35 -20.74
N GLY A 154 -12.47 -40.37 -20.85
CA GLY A 154 -11.08 -40.30 -20.41
C GLY A 154 -10.29 -39.21 -21.14
N ILE A 155 -10.53 -39.00 -22.44
CA ILE A 155 -9.89 -37.90 -23.20
C ILE A 155 -10.28 -36.53 -22.62
N LYS A 156 -11.57 -36.31 -22.32
CA LYS A 156 -12.07 -35.06 -21.72
C LYS A 156 -11.46 -34.82 -20.34
N GLU A 157 -11.40 -35.85 -19.49
CA GLU A 157 -10.82 -35.74 -18.15
C GLU A 157 -9.33 -35.41 -18.20
N ARG A 158 -8.56 -36.10 -19.05
CA ARG A 158 -7.12 -35.83 -19.24
C ARG A 158 -6.88 -34.44 -19.79
N THR A 159 -7.64 -34.02 -20.80
CA THR A 159 -7.55 -32.68 -21.38
C THR A 159 -7.87 -31.62 -20.33
N GLY A 160 -9.00 -31.75 -19.61
CA GLY A 160 -9.41 -30.83 -18.56
C GLY A 160 -8.35 -30.69 -17.47
N PHE A 161 -7.83 -31.81 -16.97
CA PHE A 161 -6.77 -31.81 -15.96
C PHE A 161 -5.48 -31.13 -16.44
N ARG A 162 -5.05 -31.39 -17.68
CA ARG A 162 -3.86 -30.76 -18.27
C ARG A 162 -4.04 -29.24 -18.39
N LEU A 163 -5.21 -28.80 -18.86
CA LEU A 163 -5.55 -27.38 -19.00
C LEU A 163 -5.56 -26.68 -17.62
N GLU A 164 -6.24 -27.25 -16.62
CA GLU A 164 -6.27 -26.71 -15.27
C GLU A 164 -4.87 -26.60 -14.65
N ARG A 165 -4.06 -27.66 -14.78
CA ARG A 165 -2.68 -27.66 -14.30
C ARG A 165 -1.85 -26.57 -14.96
N ARG A 166 -2.00 -26.37 -16.27
CA ARG A 166 -1.29 -25.35 -17.03
C ARG A 166 -1.71 -23.95 -16.60
N VAL A 167 -3.02 -23.70 -16.46
CA VAL A 167 -3.56 -22.42 -15.97
C VAL A 167 -3.06 -22.12 -14.55
N ALA A 168 -3.04 -23.12 -13.66
CA ALA A 168 -2.48 -22.95 -12.32
C ALA A 168 -0.98 -22.61 -12.34
N GLY A 169 -0.21 -23.18 -13.28
CA GLY A 169 1.18 -22.84 -13.51
C GLY A 169 1.37 -21.38 -13.91
N TYR A 170 0.60 -20.90 -14.89
CA TYR A 170 0.63 -19.49 -15.31
C TYR A 170 0.23 -18.53 -14.19
N SER A 171 -0.79 -18.87 -13.41
CA SER A 171 -1.24 -18.06 -12.27
C SER A 171 -0.12 -17.87 -11.22
N ARG A 172 0.58 -18.95 -10.86
CA ARG A 172 1.73 -18.90 -9.94
C ARG A 172 2.89 -18.08 -10.51
N ASN A 173 3.17 -18.24 -11.81
CA ASN A 173 4.20 -17.48 -12.50
C ASN A 173 3.93 -15.98 -12.47
N MET A 174 2.66 -15.59 -12.66
CA MET A 174 2.21 -14.20 -12.65
C MET A 174 2.30 -13.55 -11.26
N GLY A 175 2.16 -14.34 -10.20
CA GLY A 175 2.37 -13.90 -8.81
C GLY A 175 3.84 -13.70 -8.41
N ARG A 176 4.81 -14.12 -9.24
CA ARG A 176 6.24 -14.02 -8.89
C ARG A 176 6.68 -12.56 -8.79
N GLY A 177 7.39 -12.24 -7.70
CA GLY A 177 7.89 -10.89 -7.41
C GLY A 177 6.93 -10.02 -6.58
N ASN A 178 5.66 -10.44 -6.40
CA ASN A 178 4.73 -9.72 -5.52
C ASN A 178 5.13 -9.82 -4.03
N GLY A 179 5.98 -10.79 -3.68
CA GLY A 179 6.53 -10.96 -2.34
C GLY A 179 7.35 -9.76 -1.86
N PHE A 180 8.11 -9.10 -2.74
CA PHE A 180 8.87 -7.90 -2.35
C PHE A 180 7.94 -6.75 -1.93
N LEU A 181 6.86 -6.52 -2.68
CA LEU A 181 5.86 -5.51 -2.29
C LEU A 181 5.17 -5.88 -0.97
N ALA A 182 4.89 -7.18 -0.75
CA ALA A 182 4.31 -7.65 0.50
C ALA A 182 5.26 -7.41 1.69
N THR A 183 6.55 -7.68 1.54
CA THR A 183 7.55 -7.43 2.58
C THR A 183 7.74 -5.93 2.85
N ILE A 184 7.85 -5.11 1.81
CA ILE A 184 7.99 -3.65 1.96
C ILE A 184 6.75 -3.08 2.65
N GLY A 185 5.55 -3.47 2.23
CA GLY A 185 4.30 -3.02 2.86
C GLY A 185 4.10 -3.50 4.29
N ALA A 186 4.61 -4.69 4.63
CA ALA A 186 4.54 -5.22 5.99
C ALA A 186 5.55 -4.56 6.94
N ILE A 187 6.76 -4.23 6.46
CA ILE A 187 7.85 -3.68 7.29
C ILE A 187 7.80 -2.15 7.36
N SER A 188 7.22 -1.46 6.38
CA SER A 188 7.19 0.01 6.33
C SER A 188 6.62 0.72 7.58
N PRO A 189 5.55 0.23 8.24
CA PRO A 189 5.03 0.89 9.43
C PRO A 189 5.99 0.82 10.62
N PHE A 190 6.75 -0.27 10.73
CA PHE A 190 7.73 -0.46 11.80
C PHE A 190 8.98 0.39 11.55
N VAL A 191 9.41 0.51 10.29
CA VAL A 191 10.55 1.36 9.93
C VAL A 191 10.29 2.83 10.26
N GLY A 192 9.05 3.31 10.10
CA GLY A 192 8.70 4.68 10.49
C GLY A 192 8.52 4.91 12.00
N LEU A 193 8.51 3.84 12.79
CA LEU A 193 8.35 3.89 14.25
C LEU A 193 9.70 3.81 15.00
N PHE A 194 10.78 3.39 14.30
CA PHE A 194 12.16 3.39 14.81
C PHE A 194 12.84 4.75 14.57
#